data_AF-A0A7X8WSN4-F1
#
_entry.id   AF-A0A7X8WSN4-F1
#
_cell.length_a   1.000
_cell.length_b   1.000
_cell.length_c   1.000
_cell.angle_alpha   90.00
_cell.angle_beta   90.00
_cell.angle_gamma   90.00
#
_symmetry.space_group_name_H-M   'P 1'
#
loop_
_entity.id
_entity.type
_entity.pdbx_description
1 polymer ?
#
loop_
_entity_poly.entity_id
_entity_poly.type
_entity_poly.pdbx_seq_one_letter_code
_entity_poly.pdbx_strand_id
1 'polypeptide(L)'
;MSLAVHTTSTATPFASSIPCAAMIFPPLFQFAGAWRQPGNRADWLRAGFWSDMGQQLETDGYDMLFIPDALAMARGHDGSTDAIIATGAKGGIYLDPVTVMSTVAAATSSLRLGCTISTSFLPPYDIARRMATLHQLSNGRAAWNIVTSAYDYEAINMGLPELEPKDERYRTADRVTREVLDVWHHFLTRRY
;
A
#
# COMPACT_ATOMS: atom_id res chain seq x y z
N MET A 1 -27.69 26.87 18.42
CA MET A 1 -28.40 25.96 17.48
C MET A 1 -27.40 24.92 17.05
N SER A 2 -27.47 23.73 17.67
CA SER A 2 -26.52 22.63 17.48
C SER A 2 -26.91 21.86 16.21
N LEU A 3 -25.99 21.71 15.26
CA LEU A 3 -26.16 20.75 14.16
C LEU A 3 -25.26 19.55 14.44
N ALA A 4 -25.88 18.44 14.79
CA ALA A 4 -25.23 17.15 14.91
C ALA A 4 -24.76 16.71 13.52
N VAL A 5 -23.45 16.59 13.33
CA VAL A 5 -22.88 15.90 12.18
C VAL A 5 -23.10 14.41 12.42
N HIS A 6 -24.11 13.82 11.77
CA HIS A 6 -24.22 12.37 11.67
C HIS A 6 -23.10 11.86 10.75
N THR A 7 -21.96 11.51 11.35
CA THR A 7 -20.97 10.65 10.70
C THR A 7 -21.43 9.20 10.82
N THR A 8 -22.43 8.81 10.05
CA THR A 8 -22.70 7.39 9.78
C THR A 8 -22.16 7.06 8.39
N SER A 9 -20.83 6.99 8.26
CA SER A 9 -20.26 6.08 7.27
C SER A 9 -20.40 4.69 7.88
N THR A 10 -21.53 4.04 7.62
CA THR A 10 -21.64 2.60 7.88
C THR A 10 -20.72 1.93 6.88
N ALA A 11 -19.48 1.68 7.27
CA ALA A 11 -18.60 0.80 6.52
C ALA A 11 -19.39 -0.49 6.26
N THR A 12 -19.59 -0.85 5.00
CA THR A 12 -20.28 -2.09 4.64
C THR A 12 -19.59 -3.23 5.39
N PRO A 13 -20.33 -4.06 6.15
CA PRO A 13 -19.73 -5.17 6.87
C PRO A 13 -18.96 -6.08 5.90
N PHE A 14 -17.94 -6.75 6.41
CA PHE A 14 -17.21 -7.76 5.63
C PHE A 14 -18.20 -8.80 5.09
N ALA A 15 -17.97 -9.26 3.86
CA ALA A 15 -18.86 -10.24 3.22
C ALA A 15 -18.71 -11.63 3.87
N SER A 16 -17.57 -11.86 4.53
CA SER A 16 -17.18 -13.11 5.19
C SER A 16 -17.31 -13.01 6.72
N SER A 17 -17.49 -14.15 7.39
CA SER A 17 -17.44 -14.23 8.87
C SER A 17 -16.01 -14.12 9.42
N ILE A 18 -15.00 -14.29 8.56
CA ILE A 18 -13.57 -14.16 8.88
C ILE A 18 -12.95 -13.27 7.79
N PRO A 19 -12.58 -12.01 8.11
CA PRO A 19 -11.99 -11.11 7.13
C PRO A 19 -10.76 -11.73 6.46
N CYS A 20 -10.75 -11.75 5.12
CA CYS A 20 -9.68 -12.34 4.33
C CYS A 20 -8.99 -11.28 3.46
N ALA A 21 -7.69 -11.05 3.71
CA ALA A 21 -6.88 -10.13 2.93
C ALA A 21 -5.81 -10.91 2.14
N ALA A 22 -5.76 -10.69 0.83
CA ALA A 22 -4.69 -11.19 -0.02
C ALA A 22 -3.51 -10.21 0.01
N MET A 23 -2.42 -10.60 0.66
CA MET A 23 -1.16 -9.86 0.57
C MET A 23 -0.40 -10.32 -0.68
N ILE A 24 -0.24 -9.42 -1.65
CA ILE A 24 0.42 -9.73 -2.92
C ILE A 24 1.64 -8.86 -3.13
N PHE A 25 2.73 -9.51 -3.53
CA PHE A 25 3.98 -8.86 -3.87
C PHE A 25 4.69 -9.61 -5.02
N PRO A 26 4.58 -9.15 -6.27
CA PRO A 26 5.26 -9.76 -7.41
C PRO A 26 6.74 -9.32 -7.53
N PRO A 27 7.61 -10.09 -8.20
CA PRO A 27 7.34 -11.45 -8.65
C PRO A 27 7.07 -12.36 -7.45
N LEU A 28 7.69 -12.13 -6.28
CA LEU A 28 7.50 -12.92 -5.05
C LEU A 28 7.93 -12.16 -3.78
N PHE A 29 7.42 -12.61 -2.63
CA PHE A 29 7.90 -12.21 -1.30
C PHE A 29 8.60 -13.36 -0.55
N GLN A 30 7.90 -14.46 -0.29
CA GLN A 30 8.35 -15.52 0.63
C GLN A 30 9.08 -16.69 -0.06
N PHE A 31 8.71 -17.04 -1.29
CA PHE A 31 9.21 -18.25 -1.97
C PHE A 31 10.18 -17.91 -3.10
N ALA A 32 11.44 -17.64 -2.79
CA ALA A 32 12.48 -17.27 -3.76
C ALA A 32 12.48 -18.18 -5.01
N GLY A 33 12.43 -17.59 -6.22
CA GLY A 33 12.48 -18.31 -7.50
C GLY A 33 11.18 -19.00 -7.95
N ALA A 34 10.12 -19.04 -7.14
CA ALA A 34 8.86 -19.70 -7.50
C ALA A 34 8.14 -19.10 -8.72
N TRP A 35 8.43 -17.84 -9.10
CA TRP A 35 7.90 -17.23 -10.33
C TRP A 35 8.26 -18.01 -11.61
N ARG A 36 9.30 -18.86 -11.54
CA ARG A 36 9.74 -19.74 -12.64
C ARG A 36 8.93 -21.03 -12.76
N GLN A 37 8.06 -21.34 -11.80
CA GLN A 37 7.28 -22.57 -11.82
C GLN A 37 6.27 -22.56 -12.98
N PRO A 38 6.05 -23.71 -13.65
CA PRO A 38 5.03 -23.82 -14.68
C PRO A 38 3.66 -23.39 -14.17
N GLY A 39 2.94 -22.58 -14.95
CA GLY A 39 1.62 -22.06 -14.59
C GLY A 39 1.63 -20.70 -13.89
N ASN A 40 2.79 -20.23 -13.42
CA ASN A 40 2.89 -18.88 -12.85
C ASN A 40 2.93 -17.81 -13.95
N ARG A 41 2.22 -16.71 -13.71
CA ARG A 41 2.27 -15.51 -14.53
C ARG A 41 3.55 -14.71 -14.24
N ALA A 42 4.19 -14.22 -15.29
CA ALA A 42 5.41 -13.41 -15.22
C ALA A 42 5.21 -11.97 -15.76
N ASP A 43 3.98 -11.59 -16.10
CA ASP A 43 3.62 -10.31 -16.70
C ASP A 43 3.16 -9.25 -15.68
N TRP A 44 3.59 -9.37 -14.43
CA TRP A 44 3.22 -8.52 -13.29
C TRP A 44 3.62 -7.04 -13.43
N LEU A 45 4.45 -6.70 -14.41
CA LEU A 45 4.75 -5.31 -14.79
C LEU A 45 3.64 -4.67 -15.64
N ARG A 46 2.60 -5.42 -16.05
CA ARG A 46 1.49 -4.91 -16.86
C ARG A 46 0.27 -4.63 -15.99
N ALA A 47 -0.44 -3.54 -16.29
CA ALA A 47 -1.69 -3.19 -15.59
C ALA A 47 -2.76 -4.30 -15.66
N GLY A 48 -2.80 -5.06 -16.77
CA GLY A 48 -3.72 -6.19 -16.92
C GLY A 48 -3.56 -7.25 -15.85
N PHE A 49 -2.32 -7.57 -15.44
CA PHE A 49 -2.07 -8.52 -14.35
C PHE A 49 -2.78 -8.13 -13.06
N TRP A 50 -2.69 -6.86 -12.68
CA TRP A 50 -3.30 -6.35 -11.46
C TRP A 50 -4.81 -6.24 -11.57
N SER A 51 -5.33 -5.88 -12.75
CA SER A 51 -6.77 -5.84 -13.02
C SER A 51 -7.40 -7.24 -12.90
N ASP A 52 -6.80 -8.23 -13.58
CA ASP A 52 -7.25 -9.63 -13.55
C ASP A 52 -7.21 -10.18 -12.12
N MET A 53 -6.12 -9.90 -11.39
CA MET A 53 -5.95 -10.33 -10.01
C MET A 53 -7.01 -9.73 -9.09
N GLY A 54 -7.29 -8.43 -9.22
CA GLY A 54 -8.36 -7.78 -8.47
C GLY A 54 -9.72 -8.44 -8.69
N GLN A 55 -10.07 -8.68 -9.96
CA GLN A 55 -11.33 -9.33 -10.32
C GLN A 55 -11.43 -10.74 -9.78
N GLN A 56 -10.34 -11.51 -9.84
CA GLN A 56 -10.29 -12.86 -9.30
C GLN A 56 -10.51 -12.85 -7.79
N LEU A 57 -9.76 -12.02 -7.05
CA LEU A 57 -9.90 -11.92 -5.59
C LEU A 57 -11.30 -11.46 -5.16
N GLU A 58 -11.88 -10.51 -5.88
CA GLU A 58 -13.26 -10.07 -5.65
C GLU A 58 -14.27 -11.21 -5.86
N THR A 59 -14.14 -11.96 -6.95
CA THR A 59 -15.01 -13.11 -7.27
C THR A 59 -14.87 -14.23 -6.23
N ASP A 60 -13.65 -14.44 -5.73
CA ASP A 60 -13.32 -15.47 -4.74
C ASP A 60 -13.73 -15.06 -3.30
N GLY A 61 -14.30 -13.87 -3.11
CA GLY A 61 -14.82 -13.41 -1.84
C GLY A 61 -13.77 -12.86 -0.87
N TYR A 62 -12.60 -12.43 -1.36
CA TYR A 62 -11.63 -11.71 -0.53
C TYR A 62 -12.15 -10.32 -0.17
N ASP A 63 -11.87 -9.90 1.06
CA ASP A 63 -12.29 -8.59 1.55
C ASP A 63 -11.34 -7.46 1.12
N MET A 64 -10.07 -7.78 0.89
CA MET A 64 -9.02 -6.81 0.59
C MET A 64 -7.90 -7.43 -0.25
N LEU A 65 -7.42 -6.67 -1.23
CA LEU A 65 -6.08 -6.81 -1.79
C LEU A 65 -5.14 -5.84 -1.06
N PHE A 66 -4.03 -6.35 -0.55
CA PHE A 66 -3.02 -5.58 0.16
C PHE A 66 -1.66 -5.70 -0.53
N ILE A 67 -1.04 -4.56 -0.85
CA ILE A 67 0.29 -4.49 -1.45
C ILE A 67 1.24 -3.83 -0.44
N PRO A 68 2.19 -4.61 0.15
CA PRO A 68 3.27 -4.04 0.93
C PRO A 68 4.27 -3.31 0.03
N ASP A 69 5.06 -2.41 0.60
CA ASP A 69 6.02 -1.60 -0.15
C ASP A 69 7.31 -1.39 0.65
N ALA A 70 8.40 -1.17 -0.08
CA ALA A 70 9.69 -0.72 0.44
C ALA A 70 10.34 0.21 -0.58
N LEU A 71 11.02 1.24 -0.08
CA LEU A 71 11.60 2.29 -0.93
C LEU A 71 13.01 1.94 -1.46
N ALA A 72 13.36 0.66 -1.39
CA ALA A 72 14.62 0.14 -1.88
C ALA A 72 14.60 -1.38 -2.02
N MET A 73 15.46 -1.90 -2.89
CA MET A 73 15.73 -3.33 -2.96
C MET A 73 16.38 -3.82 -1.67
N ALA A 74 15.87 -4.95 -1.16
CA ALA A 74 16.52 -5.65 -0.07
C ALA A 74 17.95 -6.06 -0.46
N ARG A 75 18.82 -6.18 0.55
CA ARG A 75 20.21 -6.60 0.39
C ARG A 75 20.48 -7.92 1.11
N GLY A 76 21.40 -8.71 0.55
CA GLY A 76 21.96 -9.89 1.18
C GLY A 76 22.87 -9.53 2.36
N HIS A 77 23.37 -10.54 3.07
CA HIS A 77 24.32 -10.34 4.17
C HIS A 77 25.63 -9.70 3.70
N ASP A 78 25.99 -9.93 2.44
CA ASP A 78 27.14 -9.31 1.74
C ASP A 78 26.87 -7.86 1.29
N GLY A 79 25.67 -7.32 1.54
CA GLY A 79 25.27 -5.98 1.11
C GLY A 79 24.91 -5.88 -0.38
N SER A 80 25.00 -6.97 -1.15
CA SER A 80 24.65 -7.02 -2.58
C SER A 80 23.15 -7.25 -2.79
N THR A 81 22.66 -6.84 -3.95
CA THR A 81 21.30 -7.13 -4.44
C THR A 81 21.25 -8.35 -5.36
N ASP A 82 22.38 -8.99 -5.67
CA ASP A 82 22.48 -10.03 -6.71
C ASP A 82 21.55 -11.21 -6.43
N ALA A 83 21.54 -11.72 -5.21
CA ALA A 83 20.64 -12.83 -4.83
C ALA A 83 19.17 -12.45 -4.95
N ILE A 84 18.83 -11.20 -4.61
CA ILE A 84 17.46 -10.65 -4.70
C ILE A 84 17.03 -10.55 -6.16
N ILE A 85 17.88 -10.01 -7.03
CA ILE A 85 17.62 -9.90 -8.48
C ILE A 85 17.51 -11.30 -9.10
N ALA A 86 18.45 -12.20 -8.78
CA ALA A 86 18.51 -13.53 -9.36
C ALA A 86 17.31 -14.41 -9.00
N THR A 87 16.69 -14.18 -7.84
CA THR A 87 15.59 -15.03 -7.33
C THR A 87 14.24 -14.32 -7.30
N GLY A 88 14.19 -13.00 -7.43
CA GLY A 88 12.98 -12.21 -7.22
C GLY A 88 12.49 -12.22 -5.77
N ALA A 89 13.32 -12.62 -4.80
CA ALA A 89 12.96 -12.69 -3.39
C ALA A 89 12.75 -11.29 -2.78
N LYS A 90 11.98 -11.20 -1.69
CA LYS A 90 11.74 -9.94 -0.94
C LYS A 90 11.36 -8.76 -1.84
N GLY A 91 10.68 -9.05 -2.95
CA GLY A 91 10.26 -8.02 -3.85
C GLY A 91 11.36 -7.26 -4.56
N GLY A 92 12.25 -7.94 -5.28
CA GLY A 92 13.36 -7.28 -5.98
C GLY A 92 12.98 -6.11 -6.91
N ILE A 93 11.70 -5.93 -7.26
CA ILE A 93 11.18 -4.77 -8.00
C ILE A 93 9.86 -4.33 -7.35
N TYR A 94 9.79 -3.08 -6.91
CA TYR A 94 8.61 -2.45 -6.34
C TYR A 94 7.96 -1.54 -7.39
N LEU A 95 6.68 -1.76 -7.69
CA LEU A 95 5.84 -0.76 -8.36
C LEU A 95 5.17 0.09 -7.27
N ASP A 96 4.94 1.38 -7.53
CA ASP A 96 4.20 2.23 -6.60
C ASP A 96 2.81 1.62 -6.31
N PRO A 97 2.52 1.24 -5.04
CA PRO A 97 1.30 0.53 -4.71
C PRO A 97 0.04 1.38 -4.96
N VAL A 98 0.11 2.71 -4.83
CA VAL A 98 -1.06 3.57 -5.06
C VAL A 98 -1.44 3.57 -6.54
N THR A 99 -0.43 3.67 -7.41
CA THR A 99 -0.62 3.59 -8.87
C THR A 99 -1.16 2.22 -9.27
N VAL A 100 -0.60 1.14 -8.73
CA VAL A 100 -1.10 -0.23 -8.98
C VAL A 100 -2.55 -0.38 -8.52
N MET A 101 -2.89 0.03 -7.29
CA MET A 101 -4.25 -0.06 -6.77
C MET A 101 -5.25 0.78 -7.56
N SER A 102 -4.82 1.85 -8.22
CA SER A 102 -5.72 2.62 -9.10
C SER A 102 -6.18 1.80 -10.31
N THR A 103 -5.35 0.88 -10.81
CA THR A 103 -5.75 -0.07 -11.87
C THR A 103 -6.76 -1.10 -11.35
N VAL A 104 -6.52 -1.63 -10.15
CA VAL A 104 -7.42 -2.57 -9.47
C VAL A 104 -8.76 -1.92 -9.16
N ALA A 105 -8.74 -0.66 -8.71
CA ALA A 105 -9.94 0.11 -8.38
C ALA A 105 -10.90 0.20 -9.57
N ALA A 106 -10.37 0.40 -10.79
CA ALA A 106 -11.16 0.50 -12.00
C ALA A 106 -11.77 -0.85 -12.45
N ALA A 107 -11.19 -1.97 -12.03
CA ALA A 107 -11.60 -3.32 -12.44
C ALA A 107 -12.52 -4.02 -11.42
N THR A 108 -12.69 -3.45 -10.22
CA THR A 108 -13.40 -4.06 -9.08
C THR A 108 -14.41 -3.11 -8.45
N SER A 109 -15.39 -3.64 -7.74
CA SER A 109 -16.53 -2.87 -7.23
C SER A 109 -16.64 -2.83 -5.69
N SER A 110 -16.09 -3.84 -5.02
CA SER A 110 -16.26 -4.13 -3.58
C SER A 110 -14.96 -4.46 -2.86
N LEU A 111 -13.94 -4.96 -3.58
CA LEU A 111 -12.64 -5.33 -3.02
C LEU A 111 -11.93 -4.13 -2.39
N ARG A 112 -11.54 -4.21 -1.11
CA ARG A 112 -10.78 -3.13 -0.47
C ARG A 112 -9.33 -3.08 -0.97
N LEU A 113 -8.75 -1.88 -0.99
CA LEU A 113 -7.48 -1.60 -1.64
C LEU A 113 -6.47 -1.07 -0.61
N GLY A 114 -5.67 -1.95 -0.04
CA GLY A 114 -4.68 -1.62 0.99
C GLY A 114 -3.29 -1.34 0.42
N CYS A 115 -2.79 -0.11 0.59
CA CYS A 115 -1.44 0.27 0.18
C CYS A 115 -0.54 0.54 1.39
N THR A 116 0.72 0.14 1.31
CA THR A 116 1.75 0.66 2.23
C THR A 116 2.28 1.99 1.73
N ILE A 117 2.36 2.99 2.62
CA ILE A 117 3.08 4.24 2.38
C ILE A 117 3.84 4.59 3.65
N SER A 118 5.15 4.80 3.52
CA SER A 118 6.02 5.17 4.65
C SER A 118 5.81 6.62 5.08
N THR A 119 5.79 6.85 6.40
CA THR A 119 5.72 8.18 7.03
C THR A 119 7.09 8.84 7.17
N SER A 120 8.18 8.11 6.89
CA SER A 120 9.54 8.58 7.20
C SER A 120 10.05 9.68 6.27
N PHE A 121 9.50 9.79 5.06
CA PHE A 121 10.11 10.63 4.02
C PHE A 121 9.12 11.54 3.30
N LEU A 122 7.85 11.13 3.19
CA LEU A 122 6.87 11.86 2.39
C LEU A 122 6.22 12.98 3.21
N PRO A 123 6.01 14.16 2.62
CA PRO A 123 5.22 15.20 3.23
C PRO A 123 3.79 14.70 3.54
N PRO A 124 3.21 15.05 4.70
CA PRO A 124 1.87 14.60 5.10
C PRO A 124 0.79 14.92 4.07
N TYR A 125 0.83 16.11 3.47
CA TYR A 125 -0.12 16.49 2.43
C TYR A 125 -0.06 15.60 1.19
N ASP A 126 1.13 15.10 0.82
CA ASP A 126 1.30 14.22 -0.33
C ASP A 126 0.69 12.84 -0.08
N ILE A 127 0.88 12.28 1.13
CA ILE A 127 0.20 11.06 1.59
C ILE A 127 -1.33 11.27 1.58
N ALA A 128 -1.78 12.36 2.20
CA ALA A 128 -3.20 12.69 2.31
C ALA A 128 -3.87 12.78 0.93
N ARG A 129 -3.22 13.47 -0.02
CA ARG A 129 -3.69 13.61 -1.41
C ARG A 129 -3.73 12.26 -2.12
N ARG A 130 -2.67 11.46 -2.09
CA ARG A 130 -2.62 10.15 -2.77
C ARG A 130 -3.74 9.22 -2.28
N MET A 131 -3.88 9.11 -0.97
CA MET A 131 -4.90 8.24 -0.36
C MET A 131 -6.31 8.78 -0.59
N ALA A 132 -6.53 10.10 -0.53
CA ALA A 132 -7.82 10.68 -0.86
C ALA A 132 -8.19 10.45 -2.33
N THR A 133 -7.23 10.57 -3.27
CA THR A 133 -7.43 10.24 -4.69
C THR A 133 -7.87 8.79 -4.86
N LEU A 134 -7.12 7.84 -4.31
CA LEU A 134 -7.49 6.41 -4.40
C LEU A 134 -8.84 6.15 -3.74
N HIS A 135 -9.12 6.78 -2.60
CA HIS A 135 -10.42 6.66 -1.92
C HIS A 135 -11.57 7.14 -2.81
N GLN A 136 -11.45 8.29 -3.48
CA GLN A 136 -12.49 8.77 -4.40
C GLN A 136 -12.64 7.85 -5.62
N LEU A 137 -11.53 7.50 -6.28
CA LEU A 137 -11.57 6.64 -7.48
C LEU A 137 -12.13 5.24 -7.20
N SER A 138 -11.95 4.75 -5.98
CA SER A 138 -12.43 3.44 -5.56
C SER A 138 -13.80 3.47 -4.86
N ASN A 139 -14.50 4.60 -4.81
CA ASN A 139 -15.76 4.73 -4.06
C ASN A 139 -15.64 4.32 -2.58
N GLY A 140 -14.56 4.74 -1.93
CA GLY A 140 -14.37 4.60 -0.48
C GLY A 140 -13.67 3.32 -0.02
N ARG A 141 -13.01 2.59 -0.92
CA ARG A 141 -12.41 1.27 -0.63
C ARG A 141 -10.93 1.30 -0.24
N ALA A 142 -10.29 2.46 -0.25
CA ALA A 142 -8.87 2.60 0.04
C ALA A 142 -8.53 2.41 1.52
N ALA A 143 -7.41 1.74 1.81
CA ALA A 143 -6.83 1.59 3.14
C ALA A 143 -5.33 1.89 3.13
N TRP A 144 -4.83 2.50 4.20
CA TRP A 144 -3.42 2.88 4.37
C TRP A 144 -2.76 2.02 5.45
N ASN A 145 -1.74 1.27 5.08
CA ASN A 145 -0.81 0.64 6.01
C ASN A 145 0.35 1.59 6.31
N ILE A 146 0.37 2.08 7.55
CA ILE A 146 1.32 3.08 8.05
C ILE A 146 2.60 2.36 8.48
N VAL A 147 3.73 2.73 7.86
CA VAL A 147 5.05 2.19 8.23
C VAL A 147 6.07 3.32 8.40
N THR A 148 7.21 3.00 8.98
CA THR A 148 8.32 3.93 9.23
C THR A 148 9.59 3.57 8.45
N SER A 149 9.47 2.79 7.38
CA SER A 149 10.61 2.12 6.71
C SER A 149 11.43 1.26 7.68
N ALA A 150 12.43 0.53 7.19
CA ALA A 150 13.20 -0.41 8.02
C ALA A 150 14.71 -0.35 7.83
N TYR A 151 15.19 0.16 6.69
CA TYR A 151 16.62 0.11 6.37
C TYR A 151 17.20 1.44 5.87
N ASP A 152 18.46 1.73 6.22
CA ASP A 152 19.15 2.98 5.85
C ASP A 152 19.27 3.17 4.34
N TYR A 153 19.34 2.08 3.58
CA TYR A 153 19.37 2.16 2.13
C TYR A 153 18.04 2.69 1.53
N GLU A 154 16.92 2.63 2.25
CA GLU A 154 15.70 3.37 1.87
C GLU A 154 15.91 4.87 2.05
N ALA A 155 16.56 5.30 3.15
CA ALA A 155 16.85 6.71 3.41
C ALA A 155 17.82 7.29 2.36
N ILE A 156 18.85 6.51 1.97
CA ILE A 156 19.80 6.88 0.92
C ILE A 156 19.09 7.15 -0.41
N ASN A 157 18.14 6.31 -0.81
CA ASN A 157 17.35 6.52 -2.03
C ASN A 157 16.48 7.79 -1.96
N MET A 158 16.12 8.22 -0.74
CA MET A 158 15.35 9.43 -0.47
C MET A 158 16.23 10.65 -0.20
N GLY A 159 17.55 10.56 -0.43
CA GLY A 159 18.49 11.66 -0.29
C GLY A 159 18.93 11.96 1.15
N LEU A 160 18.69 11.03 2.09
CA LEU A 160 19.12 11.11 3.47
C LEU A 160 20.28 10.13 3.74
N PRO A 161 21.19 10.43 4.68
CA PRO A 161 22.34 9.56 4.94
C PRO A 161 21.94 8.21 5.57
N GLU A 162 20.97 8.22 6.47
CA GLU A 162 20.49 7.05 7.21
C GLU A 162 19.08 7.30 7.75
N LEU A 163 18.44 6.27 8.31
CA LEU A 163 17.17 6.42 9.00
C LEU A 163 17.36 7.06 10.37
N GLU A 164 16.38 7.86 10.78
CA GLU A 164 16.30 8.29 12.17
C GLU A 164 16.17 7.08 13.12
N PRO A 165 16.61 7.22 14.39
CA PRO A 165 16.39 6.21 15.42
C PRO A 165 14.92 5.79 15.48
N LYS A 166 14.68 4.51 15.78
CA LYS A 166 13.33 3.92 15.77
C LYS A 166 12.31 4.79 16.52
N ASP A 167 12.63 5.23 17.73
CA ASP A 167 11.71 6.03 18.54
C ASP A 167 11.34 7.36 17.89
N GLU A 168 12.30 8.05 17.27
CA GLU A 168 12.04 9.28 16.52
C GLU A 168 11.15 9.01 15.31
N ARG A 169 11.39 7.92 14.59
CA ARG A 169 10.55 7.55 13.44
C ARG A 169 9.09 7.30 13.83
N TYR A 170 8.84 6.68 14.99
CA TYR A 170 7.47 6.51 15.48
C TYR A 170 6.84 7.83 15.96
N ARG A 171 7.61 8.76 16.54
CA ARG A 171 7.12 10.12 16.84
C ARG A 171 6.78 10.90 15.56
N THR A 172 7.62 10.77 14.53
CA THR A 172 7.37 11.31 13.21
C THR A 172 6.11 10.69 12.59
N ALA A 173 5.94 9.37 12.67
CA ALA A 173 4.74 8.68 12.19
C ALA A 173 3.47 9.22 12.86
N ASP A 174 3.46 9.34 14.19
CA ASP A 174 2.33 9.89 14.95
C ASP A 174 1.98 11.32 14.48
N ARG A 175 2.99 12.17 14.30
CA ARG A 175 2.78 13.55 13.81
C ARG A 175 2.23 13.55 12.39
N VAL A 176 2.87 12.83 11.48
CA VAL A 176 2.48 12.73 10.06
C VAL A 176 1.06 12.20 9.94
N THR A 177 0.70 11.14 10.66
CA THR A 177 -0.63 10.56 10.65
C THR A 177 -1.68 11.55 11.17
N ARG A 178 -1.41 12.30 12.24
CA ARG A 178 -2.31 13.37 12.70
C ARG A 178 -2.51 14.44 11.63
N GLU A 179 -1.44 14.94 11.02
CA GLU A 179 -1.54 15.97 9.97
C GLU A 179 -2.30 15.48 8.74
N VAL A 180 -2.15 14.20 8.36
CA VAL A 180 -2.96 13.58 7.29
C VAL A 180 -4.45 13.55 7.65
N LEU A 181 -4.78 13.14 8.87
CA LEU A 181 -6.16 13.11 9.35
C LEU A 181 -6.77 14.52 9.37
N ASP A 182 -6.02 15.52 9.85
CA ASP A 182 -6.46 16.92 9.88
C ASP A 182 -6.78 17.45 8.48
N VAL A 183 -5.94 17.12 7.49
CA VAL A 183 -6.18 17.47 6.08
C VAL A 183 -7.50 16.85 5.59
N TRP A 184 -7.76 15.56 5.87
CA TRP A 184 -9.02 14.92 5.48
C TRP A 184 -10.24 15.50 6.21
N HIS A 185 -10.13 15.78 7.50
CA HIS A 185 -11.18 16.44 8.27
C HIS A 185 -11.53 17.82 7.69
N HIS A 186 -10.53 18.58 7.27
CA HIS A 186 -10.75 19.88 6.62
C HIS A 186 -11.49 19.74 5.28
N PHE A 187 -11.15 18.74 4.47
CA PHE A 187 -11.86 18.48 3.20
C PHE A 187 -13.31 18.05 3.40
N LEU A 188 -13.61 17.26 4.44
CA LEU A 188 -14.97 16.78 4.73
C LEU A 188 -15.88 17.88 5.30
N THR A 189 -15.32 18.77 6.13
CA THR A 189 -16.09 19.85 6.78
C THR A 189 -16.40 21.03 5.87
N ARG A 190 -15.75 21.13 4.70
CA ARG A 190 -15.95 22.21 3.72
C ARG A 190 -16.69 21.80 2.44
N ARG A 191 -17.32 20.62 2.40
CA ARG A 191 -18.18 20.26 1.27
C ARG A 191 -19.43 21.15 1.26
N TYR A 192 -19.66 21.80 0.11
CA TYR A 192 -20.80 22.68 -0.21
C TYR A 192 -22.16 22.05 0.06
#